data_AF-A0A502SG46-F1
#
_entry.id   AF-A0A502SG46-F1
#
_cell.length_a   1.000
_cell.length_b   1.000
_cell.length_c   1.000
_cell.angle_alpha   90.00
_cell.angle_beta   90.00
_cell.angle_gamma   90.00
#
_symmetry.space_group_name_H-M   'P 1'
#
loop_
_entity.id
_entity.type
_entity.pdbx_description
1 polymer ?
#
loop_
_entity_poly.entity_id
_entity_poly.type
_entity_poly.pdbx_seq_one_letter_code
_entity_poly.pdbx_strand_id
1 'polypeptide(L)'
;MDKLANPAPGFQRNPDKVITVEPYRGTVTVRADDRIIATSTAAKVLSEPPYPAVFYIPFDDIDFGKLTPTDHSTHCPYKGDASYWSVQPAGEAGENAMWAYEHPFDEMVEIRNHGAFYTNKVTVAATPD
;
A
#
# COMPACT_ATOMS: atom_id res chain seq x y z
N MET A 1 7.37 25.47 -13.54
CA MET A 1 8.49 24.65 -13.04
C MET A 1 8.37 23.30 -13.70
N ASP A 2 9.32 22.92 -14.55
CA ASP A 2 9.39 21.56 -15.11
C ASP A 2 9.55 20.57 -13.96
N LYS A 3 8.53 19.72 -13.76
CA LYS A 3 8.67 18.59 -12.85
C LYS A 3 9.73 17.69 -13.48
N LEU A 4 10.93 17.63 -12.89
CA LEU A 4 11.95 16.67 -13.29
C LEU A 4 11.32 15.28 -13.25
N ALA A 5 11.35 14.58 -14.39
CA ALA A 5 10.85 13.22 -14.48
C ALA A 5 11.61 12.33 -13.50
N ASN A 6 10.89 11.45 -12.80
CA ASN A 6 11.44 10.47 -11.87
C ASN A 6 10.99 9.06 -12.31
N PRO A 7 11.51 8.56 -13.46
CA PRO A 7 11.13 7.26 -13.99
C PRO A 7 11.75 6.12 -13.16
N ALA A 8 11.03 5.02 -13.03
CA ALA A 8 11.53 3.89 -12.25
C ALA A 8 12.69 3.17 -12.98
N PRO A 9 13.86 2.96 -12.34
CA PRO A 9 14.98 2.23 -12.94
C PRO A 9 14.66 0.75 -13.17
N GLY A 10 13.63 0.21 -12.51
CA GLY A 10 13.15 -1.16 -12.71
C GLY A 10 12.62 -1.38 -14.13
N PHE A 11 11.75 -0.50 -14.64
CA PHE A 11 11.18 -0.65 -15.98
C PHE A 11 12.22 -0.47 -17.09
N GLN A 12 13.24 0.35 -16.87
CA GLN A 12 14.35 0.48 -17.83
C GLN A 12 15.17 -0.81 -17.96
N ARG A 13 15.35 -1.56 -16.86
CA ARG A 13 16.09 -2.82 -16.84
C ARG A 13 15.24 -4.03 -17.23
N ASN A 14 13.94 -3.94 -17.03
CA ASN A 14 12.97 -4.98 -17.34
C ASN A 14 11.70 -4.34 -17.93
N PRO A 15 11.74 -3.98 -19.24
CA PRO A 15 10.64 -3.27 -19.89
C PRO A 15 9.37 -4.11 -20.00
N ASP A 16 9.48 -5.44 -19.93
CA ASP A 16 8.34 -6.37 -19.96
C ASP A 16 7.69 -6.56 -18.59
N LYS A 17 8.20 -5.91 -17.53
CA LYS A 17 7.57 -5.97 -16.21
C LYS A 17 6.18 -5.36 -16.28
N VAL A 18 5.18 -6.13 -15.85
CA VAL A 18 3.80 -5.65 -15.73
C VAL A 18 3.47 -5.41 -14.25
N ILE A 19 3.06 -4.17 -13.96
CA ILE A 19 2.42 -3.80 -12.69
C ILE A 19 1.19 -2.96 -13.08
N THR A 20 0.02 -3.39 -12.65
CA THR A 20 -1.23 -2.65 -12.89
C THR A 20 -1.81 -2.15 -11.58
N VAL A 21 -2.50 -1.01 -11.65
CA VAL A 21 -3.23 -0.42 -10.54
C VAL A 21 -4.61 -0.05 -11.05
N GLU A 22 -5.64 -0.64 -10.47
CA GLU A 22 -7.03 -0.46 -10.90
C GLU A 22 -7.90 -0.08 -9.71
N PRO A 23 -8.93 0.78 -9.88
CA PRO A 23 -9.93 1.00 -8.84
C PRO A 23 -10.65 -0.31 -8.48
N TYR A 24 -10.82 -0.58 -7.19
CA TYR A 24 -11.64 -1.68 -6.72
C TYR A 24 -13.08 -1.22 -6.54
N ARG A 25 -14.04 -1.92 -7.17
CA ARG A 25 -15.48 -1.68 -7.00
C ARG A 25 -16.01 -2.56 -5.87
N GLY A 26 -16.08 -1.99 -4.68
CA GLY A 26 -16.45 -2.69 -3.46
C GLY A 26 -15.90 -1.98 -2.23
N THR A 27 -16.17 -2.56 -1.07
CA THR A 27 -15.63 -2.08 0.21
C THR A 27 -14.45 -2.94 0.65
N VAL A 28 -13.31 -2.31 0.94
CA VAL A 28 -12.17 -2.94 1.60
C VAL A 28 -12.15 -2.53 3.07
N THR A 29 -12.02 -3.50 3.97
CA THR A 29 -11.89 -3.26 5.41
C THR A 29 -10.65 -3.95 5.95
N VAL A 30 -9.86 -3.22 6.74
CA VAL A 30 -8.68 -3.71 7.44
C VAL A 30 -8.95 -3.76 8.93
N ARG A 31 -8.66 -4.89 9.56
CA ARG A 31 -8.85 -5.10 10.99
C ARG A 31 -7.64 -5.73 11.65
N ALA A 32 -7.38 -5.31 12.88
CA ALA A 32 -6.59 -6.05 13.85
C ALA A 32 -7.55 -6.55 14.92
N ASP A 33 -7.77 -7.87 14.96
CA ASP A 33 -8.83 -8.49 15.77
C ASP A 33 -10.21 -7.83 15.54
N ASP A 34 -10.79 -7.25 16.59
CA ASP A 34 -12.09 -6.58 16.58
C ASP A 34 -12.01 -5.10 16.14
N ARG A 35 -10.80 -4.53 16.04
CA ARG A 35 -10.58 -3.11 15.77
C ARG A 35 -10.40 -2.84 14.28
N ILE A 36 -11.24 -1.96 13.73
CA ILE A 36 -11.10 -1.45 12.36
C ILE A 36 -9.94 -0.47 12.31
N ILE A 37 -9.01 -0.69 11.38
CA ILE A 37 -7.89 0.21 11.07
C ILE A 37 -8.25 1.09 9.86
N ALA A 38 -8.94 0.53 8.87
CA ALA A 38 -9.38 1.24 7.68
C ALA A 38 -10.65 0.63 7.10
N THR A 39 -11.49 1.47 6.50
CA THR A 39 -12.63 1.04 5.68
C THR A 39 -12.75 2.00 4.50
N SER A 40 -12.74 1.48 3.27
CA SER A 40 -12.70 2.30 2.06
C SER A 40 -13.54 1.70 0.95
N THR A 41 -14.26 2.57 0.23
CA THR A 41 -14.90 2.29 -1.06
C THR A 41 -14.10 2.86 -2.25
N ALA A 42 -12.96 3.49 -1.96
CA ALA A 42 -12.06 4.11 -2.93
C ALA A 42 -10.70 3.40 -3.01
N ALA A 43 -10.62 2.16 -2.52
CA ALA A 43 -9.42 1.35 -2.59
C ALA A 43 -9.02 1.05 -4.04
N LYS A 44 -7.72 0.86 -4.25
CA LYS A 44 -7.14 0.37 -5.50
C LYS A 44 -6.62 -1.04 -5.31
N VAL A 45 -6.63 -1.86 -6.36
CA VAL A 45 -5.97 -3.15 -6.40
C VAL A 45 -4.72 -3.05 -7.27
N LEU A 46 -3.56 -3.39 -6.69
CA LEU A 46 -2.30 -3.50 -7.40
C LEU A 46 -2.03 -4.97 -7.73
N SER A 47 -1.79 -5.26 -9.00
CA SER A 47 -1.39 -6.59 -9.46
C SER A 47 0.04 -6.59 -9.95
N GLU A 48 0.86 -7.48 -9.39
CA GLU A 48 2.24 -7.70 -9.80
C GLU A 48 2.53 -9.22 -9.81
N PRO A 49 2.28 -9.90 -10.94
CA PRO A 49 2.55 -11.34 -11.02
C PRO A 49 4.03 -11.66 -10.75
N PRO A 50 4.32 -12.80 -10.08
CA PRO A 50 3.38 -13.82 -9.62
C PRO A 50 2.83 -13.59 -8.19
N TYR A 51 3.01 -12.40 -7.62
CA TYR A 51 2.57 -12.12 -6.26
C TYR A 51 1.04 -11.98 -6.18
N PRO A 52 0.43 -12.32 -5.03
CA PRO A 52 -0.96 -12.00 -4.77
C PRO A 52 -1.23 -10.50 -4.94
N ALA A 53 -2.41 -10.16 -5.47
CA ALA A 53 -2.82 -8.77 -5.59
C ALA A 53 -2.94 -8.11 -4.21
N VAL A 54 -2.66 -6.82 -4.15
CA VAL A 54 -2.63 -6.04 -2.90
C VAL A 54 -3.57 -4.86 -2.98
N PHE A 55 -4.38 -4.66 -1.93
CA PHE A 55 -5.20 -3.47 -1.81
C PHE A 55 -4.41 -2.29 -1.27
N TYR A 56 -4.50 -1.17 -1.97
CA TYR A 56 -4.00 0.13 -1.58
C TYR A 56 -5.19 1.00 -1.18
N ILE A 57 -5.23 1.39 0.09
CA ILE A 57 -6.30 2.14 0.71
C ILE A 57 -5.86 3.62 0.81
N PRO A 58 -6.68 4.59 0.38
CA PRO A 58 -6.36 6.00 0.53
C PRO A 58 -6.07 6.35 1.99
N PHE A 59 -5.09 7.22 2.24
CA PHE A 59 -4.73 7.65 3.59
C PHE A 59 -5.90 8.28 4.36
N ASP A 60 -6.82 8.95 3.65
CA ASP A 60 -8.02 9.56 4.25
C ASP A 60 -8.97 8.53 4.87
N ASP A 61 -8.89 7.27 4.43
CA ASP A 61 -9.71 6.15 4.92
C ASP A 61 -8.98 5.28 5.98
N ILE A 62 -7.74 5.65 6.32
CA ILE A 62 -6.89 4.93 7.30
C ILE A 62 -6.87 5.71 8.62
N ASP A 63 -7.16 5.03 9.72
CA ASP A 63 -7.05 5.60 11.07
C ASP A 63 -5.59 5.58 11.53
N PHE A 64 -4.83 6.63 11.18
CA PHE A 64 -3.45 6.82 11.63
C PHE A 64 -3.31 6.97 13.14
N GLY A 65 -4.40 7.23 13.89
CA GLY A 65 -4.38 7.21 15.35
C GLY A 65 -4.12 5.82 15.94
N LYS A 66 -4.29 4.76 15.14
CA LYS A 66 -3.99 3.36 15.49
C LYS A 66 -2.63 2.89 14.97
N LEU A 67 -1.87 3.79 14.34
CA LEU A 67 -0.61 3.49 13.67
C LEU A 67 0.55 4.25 14.33
N THR A 68 1.73 3.65 14.31
CA THR A 68 2.97 4.32 14.70
C THR A 68 3.96 4.24 13.55
N PRO A 69 4.51 5.36 13.04
CA PRO A 69 5.57 5.30 12.03
C PRO A 69 6.80 4.60 12.60
N THR A 70 7.54 3.92 11.75
CA THR A 70 8.81 3.27 12.12
C THR A 70 9.95 3.80 11.26
N ASP A 71 11.18 3.60 11.73
CA ASP A 71 12.39 3.93 10.96
C ASP A 71 12.68 2.85 9.88
N HIS A 72 11.82 1.83 9.75
CA HIS A 72 11.99 0.77 8.76
C HIS A 72 11.62 1.28 7.38
N SER A 73 12.49 1.01 6.40
CA SER A 73 12.21 1.28 4.99
C SER A 73 12.78 0.19 4.10
N THR A 74 12.18 0.01 2.93
CA THR A 74 12.67 -0.89 1.89
C THR A 74 12.64 -0.22 0.53
N HIS A 75 13.57 -0.59 -0.34
CA HIS A 75 13.66 -0.03 -1.69
C HIS A 75 13.11 -1.01 -2.74
N CYS A 76 12.13 -0.57 -3.53
CA CYS A 76 11.62 -1.28 -4.69
C CYS A 76 12.05 -0.55 -5.97
N PRO A 77 12.75 -1.22 -6.92
CA PRO A 77 13.22 -0.58 -8.14
C PRO A 77 12.11 -0.10 -9.08
N TYR A 78 10.87 -0.55 -8.87
CA TYR A 78 9.70 -0.16 -9.67
C TYR A 78 8.81 0.86 -8.98
N LYS A 79 8.82 0.93 -7.64
CA LYS A 79 7.85 1.72 -6.86
C LYS A 79 8.49 2.84 -6.04
N GLY A 80 9.79 2.78 -5.74
CA GLY A 80 10.48 3.74 -4.88
C GLY A 80 10.74 3.17 -3.49
N ASP A 81 10.88 4.07 -2.52
CA ASP A 81 11.11 3.71 -1.11
C ASP A 81 9.78 3.56 -0.38
N ALA A 82 9.61 2.42 0.29
CA ALA A 82 8.45 2.14 1.14
C ALA A 82 8.75 2.59 2.57
N SER A 83 7.85 3.37 3.14
CA SER A 83 7.78 3.71 4.57
C SER A 83 6.84 2.73 5.28
N TYR A 84 7.06 2.47 6.57
CA TYR A 84 6.30 1.48 7.33
C TYR A 84 5.68 2.05 8.62
N TRP A 85 4.55 1.46 9.01
CA TRP A 85 3.85 1.74 10.26
C TRP A 85 3.50 0.45 10.98
N SER A 86 3.61 0.49 12.31
CA SER A 86 3.14 -0.57 13.19
C SER A 86 1.67 -0.34 13.57
N VAL A 87 0.85 -1.38 13.43
CA VAL A 87 -0.57 -1.38 13.82
C VAL A 87 -0.67 -1.67 15.31
N GLN A 88 -0.83 -0.63 16.13
CA GLN A 88 -0.82 -0.75 17.60
C GLN A 88 -1.88 -1.74 18.12
N PRO A 89 -3.11 -1.77 17.57
CA PRO A 89 -4.11 -2.76 17.97
C PRO A 89 -3.69 -4.24 17.91
N ALA A 90 -2.74 -4.60 17.03
CA ALA A 90 -2.26 -5.98 16.85
C ALA A 90 -1.04 -6.32 17.71
N GLY A 91 -0.60 -5.42 18.60
CA GLY A 91 0.58 -5.62 19.44
C GLY A 91 1.85 -5.90 18.62
N GLU A 92 2.70 -6.81 19.09
CA GLU A 92 3.95 -7.19 18.40
C GLU A 92 3.71 -7.76 17.00
N ALA A 93 2.61 -8.50 16.79
CA ALA A 93 2.27 -9.02 15.46
C ALA A 93 2.06 -7.90 14.43
N GLY A 94 1.60 -6.74 14.89
CA GLY A 94 1.36 -5.53 14.10
C GLY A 94 2.61 -4.76 13.70
N GLU A 95 3.81 -5.17 14.11
CA GLU A 95 5.05 -4.46 13.76
C GLU A 95 5.22 -4.37 12.23
N ASN A 96 5.43 -3.16 11.71
CA ASN A 96 5.59 -2.88 10.27
C ASN A 96 4.47 -3.49 9.40
N ALA A 97 3.24 -3.59 9.94
CA ALA A 97 2.11 -4.24 9.27
C ALA A 97 1.53 -3.43 8.11
N MET A 98 1.71 -2.11 8.11
CA MET A 98 1.34 -1.24 7.00
C MET A 98 2.59 -0.71 6.31
N TRP A 99 2.54 -0.60 4.99
CA TRP A 99 3.54 0.13 4.20
C TRP A 99 2.88 1.09 3.22
N ALA A 100 3.62 2.10 2.79
CA ALA A 100 3.21 3.02 1.75
C ALA A 100 4.42 3.52 0.95
N TYR A 101 4.20 3.86 -0.31
CA TYR A 101 5.17 4.59 -1.12
C TYR A 101 4.74 6.06 -1.11
N GLU A 102 5.34 6.88 -0.23
CA GLU A 102 4.98 8.30 -0.09
C GLU A 102 5.51 9.13 -1.28
N HIS A 103 6.65 8.70 -1.84
CA HIS A 103 7.31 9.32 -2.99
C HIS A 103 7.56 8.31 -4.11
N PRO A 104 6.50 7.73 -4.72
CA PRO A 104 6.68 6.72 -5.74
C PRO A 104 7.26 7.31 -7.03
N PHE A 105 7.89 6.45 -7.83
CA PHE A 105 8.28 6.77 -9.21
C PHE A 105 7.04 7.14 -10.05
N ASP A 106 7.25 7.88 -11.13
CA ASP A 106 6.15 8.47 -11.91
C ASP A 106 5.18 7.42 -12.47
N GLU A 107 5.65 6.23 -12.85
CA GLU A 107 4.82 5.12 -13.33
C GLU A 107 3.87 4.58 -12.24
N MET A 108 4.21 4.75 -10.97
CA MET A 108 3.45 4.26 -9.81
C MET A 108 2.85 5.41 -8.99
N VAL A 109 2.69 6.61 -9.58
CA VAL A 109 2.12 7.77 -8.89
C VAL A 109 0.70 7.53 -8.38
N GLU A 110 -0.04 6.61 -8.99
CA GLU A 110 -1.41 6.23 -8.62
C GLU A 110 -1.54 5.68 -7.20
N ILE A 111 -0.48 5.09 -6.63
CA ILE A 111 -0.48 4.59 -5.24
C ILE A 111 0.10 5.60 -4.24
N ARG A 112 0.44 6.81 -4.67
CA ARG A 112 0.81 7.90 -3.75
C ARG A 112 -0.36 8.17 -2.81
N ASN A 113 -0.07 8.46 -1.54
CA ASN A 113 -1.07 8.68 -0.49
C ASN A 113 -2.01 7.48 -0.27
N HIS A 114 -1.54 6.27 -0.56
CA HIS A 114 -2.26 5.04 -0.25
C HIS A 114 -1.37 4.10 0.56
N GLY A 115 -1.99 3.40 1.52
CA GLY A 115 -1.38 2.39 2.37
C GLY A 115 -1.82 0.99 1.98
N ALA A 116 -0.91 0.03 2.08
CA ALA A 116 -1.19 -1.38 1.94
C ALA A 116 -0.81 -2.12 3.24
N PHE A 117 -1.42 -3.28 3.45
CA PHE A 117 -1.30 -4.01 4.71
C PHE A 117 -0.90 -5.47 4.48
N TYR A 118 -0.06 -5.99 5.37
CA TYR A 118 0.38 -7.38 5.34
C TYR A 118 -0.73 -8.29 5.88
N THR A 119 -1.27 -9.15 5.01
CA THR A 119 -2.41 -10.04 5.33
C THR A 119 -2.08 -11.15 6.33
N ASN A 120 -0.80 -11.39 6.62
CA ASN A 120 -0.36 -12.27 7.69
C ASN A 120 -0.24 -11.56 9.06
N LYS A 121 -0.42 -10.24 9.11
CA LYS A 121 -0.34 -9.41 10.33
C LYS A 121 -1.68 -8.77 10.70
N VAL A 122 -2.54 -8.53 9.71
CA VAL A 122 -3.90 -7.99 9.88
C VAL A 122 -4.86 -8.68 8.92
N THR A 123 -6.15 -8.63 9.23
CA THR A 123 -7.20 -9.13 8.34
C THR A 123 -7.57 -8.05 7.33
N VAL A 124 -7.44 -8.36 6.04
CA VAL A 124 -7.94 -7.54 4.94
C VAL A 124 -9.09 -8.27 4.29
N ALA A 125 -10.31 -7.71 4.39
CA ALA A 125 -11.51 -8.25 3.77
C ALA A 125 -11.98 -7.30 2.67
N ALA A 126 -12.36 -7.86 1.52
CA ALA A 126 -12.90 -7.11 0.40
C ALA A 126 -14.28 -7.68 0.04
N THR A 127 -15.28 -6.81 -0.06
CA THR A 127 -16.66 -7.14 -0.43
C THR A 127 -16.99 -6.40 -1.71
N PRO A 128 -17.18 -7.10 -2.84
CA PRO A 128 -17.65 -6.48 -4.07
C PRO A 128 -19.02 -5.83 -3.89
N ASP A 129 -19.29 -4.80 -4.70
CA ASP A 129 -20.63 -4.18 -4.81
C ASP A 129 -21.69 -5.16 -5.35
#